data_AF-A0A2V9ZX48-F1
#
_entry.id   AF-A0A2V9ZX48-F1
#
_cell.length_a   1.000
_cell.length_b   1.000
_cell.length_c   1.000
_cell.angle_alpha   90.00
_cell.angle_beta   90.00
_cell.angle_gamma   90.00
#
_symmetry.space_group_name_H-M   'P 1'
#
loop_
_entity.id
_entity.type
_entity.pdbx_description
1 polymer ?
#
loop_
_entity_poly.entity_id
_entity_poly.type
_entity_poly.pdbx_seq_one_letter_code
_entity_poly.pdbx_strand_id
1 'polypeptide(L)'
;MLEAAGTGGISDRVAAVAEECKRQLGAQSVSIVCSAAAAVPFTAGAFRPIVVLPHSLLKTTSDDELRVAIGHELAHVYRHDYLLNILYELVSLPVAFHPCVLWMKRQIEKNRETACDEMAARCLESPTGYARALMSLARALPQPPVATMASSPALGVFDGNNLEERIMQLLDKTPRLSARAAGAVFAFSFLLLFATCVVGYSFALTPGQDASQSSAAGQPNLSGVWTGRLEEKLPDGRVGHGSLYLRLQQSGDQITGIVGDTQTTTSPVENVILSGSHLKFSAGAPGGPKGPVLWTLELNVKGDAMEGTGRAFRGTDNHSWDVEIKLTRNK
;
A
#
# COMPACT_ATOMS: atom_id res chain seq x y z
N MET A 1 36.55 18.60 -26.85
CA MET A 1 37.20 18.00 -28.03
C MET A 1 37.64 16.61 -27.60
N LEU A 2 36.98 15.55 -28.07
CA LEU A 2 37.39 14.17 -27.80
C LEU A 2 38.58 13.90 -28.74
N GLU A 3 39.81 14.12 -28.25
CA GLU A 3 40.99 13.77 -29.02
C GLU A 3 41.25 12.28 -28.90
N ALA A 4 41.40 11.60 -30.04
CA ALA A 4 42.21 10.39 -30.11
C ALA A 4 43.65 10.83 -29.80
N ALA A 5 44.02 10.77 -28.53
CA ALA A 5 45.22 11.40 -28.00
C ALA A 5 46.48 10.96 -28.77
N GLY A 6 47.23 11.95 -29.29
CA GLY A 6 48.59 11.79 -29.78
C GLY A 6 49.53 11.45 -28.63
N THR A 7 49.55 10.19 -28.25
CA THR A 7 50.21 9.67 -27.04
C THR A 7 50.51 8.18 -27.21
N GLY A 8 51.33 7.77 -28.18
CA GLY A 8 51.58 6.34 -28.45
C GLY A 8 51.83 5.51 -27.19
N GLY A 9 52.90 5.80 -26.43
CA GLY A 9 53.24 5.00 -25.23
C GLY A 9 52.30 5.10 -24.03
N ILE A 10 51.69 6.27 -23.77
CA ILE A 10 50.72 6.43 -22.65
C ILE A 10 49.39 5.78 -23.02
N SER A 11 48.97 5.90 -24.29
CA SER A 11 47.81 5.22 -24.84
C SER A 11 47.99 3.71 -24.81
N ASP A 12 49.18 3.20 -25.15
CA ASP A 12 49.49 1.77 -25.15
C ASP A 12 49.45 1.18 -23.74
N ARG A 13 50.04 1.88 -22.75
CA ARG A 13 49.97 1.49 -21.33
C ARG A 13 48.53 1.38 -20.85
N VAL A 14 47.72 2.41 -21.14
CA VAL A 14 46.32 2.48 -20.68
C VAL A 14 45.47 1.44 -21.40
N ALA A 15 45.70 1.23 -22.70
CA ALA A 15 45.06 0.18 -23.47
C ALA A 15 45.39 -1.21 -22.93
N ALA A 16 46.65 -1.49 -22.58
CA ALA A 16 47.05 -2.78 -22.01
C ALA A 16 46.37 -3.05 -20.66
N VAL A 17 46.36 -2.06 -19.75
CA VAL A 17 45.68 -2.18 -18.45
C VAL A 17 44.17 -2.35 -18.64
N ALA A 18 43.58 -1.60 -19.56
CA ALA A 18 42.17 -1.69 -19.87
C ALA A 18 41.78 -3.07 -20.40
N GLU A 19 42.51 -3.61 -21.37
CA GLU A 19 42.21 -4.92 -21.95
C GLU A 19 42.34 -6.03 -20.91
N GLU A 20 43.29 -5.93 -19.99
CA GLU A 20 43.39 -6.86 -18.86
C GLU A 20 42.13 -6.79 -17.98
N CYS A 21 41.73 -5.59 -17.54
CA CYS A 21 40.52 -5.42 -16.73
C CYS A 21 39.25 -5.89 -17.45
N LYS A 22 39.11 -5.60 -18.75
CA LYS A 22 37.98 -6.07 -19.57
C LYS A 22 37.93 -7.59 -19.64
N ARG A 23 39.08 -8.26 -19.76
CA ARG A 23 39.17 -9.72 -19.78
C ARG A 23 38.77 -10.31 -18.43
N GLN A 24 39.25 -9.76 -17.33
CA GLN A 24 38.95 -10.27 -15.99
C GLN A 24 37.49 -10.04 -15.57
N LEU A 25 36.88 -8.93 -16.00
CA LEU A 25 35.49 -8.60 -15.67
C LEU A 25 34.47 -9.08 -16.71
N GLY A 26 34.90 -9.49 -17.90
CA GLY A 26 34.01 -9.91 -18.99
C GLY A 26 33.34 -8.74 -19.74
N ALA A 27 33.89 -7.53 -19.67
CA ALA A 27 33.31 -6.30 -20.22
C ALA A 27 33.95 -5.92 -21.58
N GLN A 28 33.86 -6.79 -22.58
CA GLN A 28 34.61 -6.67 -23.85
C GLN A 28 34.09 -5.57 -24.80
N SER A 29 32.81 -5.21 -24.73
CA SER A 29 32.16 -4.29 -25.67
C SER A 29 32.29 -2.81 -25.30
N VAL A 30 33.19 -2.45 -24.37
CA VAL A 30 33.30 -1.10 -23.80
C VAL A 30 34.41 -0.31 -24.46
N SER A 31 34.09 0.91 -24.91
CA SER A 31 35.08 1.85 -25.43
C SER A 31 35.65 2.71 -24.30
N ILE A 32 36.96 2.93 -24.32
CA ILE A 32 37.64 3.79 -23.34
C ILE A 32 38.17 5.01 -24.07
N VAL A 33 37.84 6.19 -23.58
CA VAL A 33 38.20 7.46 -24.20
C VAL A 33 38.84 8.35 -23.15
N CYS A 34 39.79 9.17 -23.57
CA CYS A 34 40.49 10.10 -22.71
C CYS A 34 39.97 11.52 -22.94
N SER A 35 39.80 12.30 -21.87
CA SER A 35 39.32 13.68 -21.95
C SER A 35 40.13 14.59 -21.03
N ALA A 36 40.61 15.72 -21.57
CA ALA A 36 41.25 16.77 -20.79
C ALA A 36 40.23 17.58 -19.95
N ALA A 37 38.96 17.57 -20.33
CA ALA A 37 37.90 18.31 -19.64
C ALA A 37 37.25 17.52 -18.50
N ALA A 38 37.49 16.20 -18.43
CA ALA A 38 37.02 15.40 -17.31
C ALA A 38 37.91 15.65 -16.08
N ALA A 39 37.30 15.89 -14.93
CA ALA A 39 38.02 15.99 -13.66
C ALA A 39 38.21 14.61 -13.00
N VAL A 40 37.27 13.69 -13.24
CA VAL A 40 37.22 12.34 -12.68
C VAL A 40 36.85 11.32 -13.77
N PRO A 41 37.27 10.04 -13.66
CA PRO A 41 36.79 8.96 -14.52
C PRO A 41 35.28 8.85 -14.49
N PHE A 42 34.57 8.56 -15.56
CA PHE A 42 33.16 8.21 -15.46
C PHE A 42 32.68 7.37 -16.63
N THR A 43 31.61 6.61 -16.39
CA THR A 43 30.93 5.83 -17.42
C THR A 43 29.73 6.58 -17.98
N ALA A 44 29.55 6.56 -19.30
CA ALA A 44 28.41 7.15 -19.99
C ALA A 44 27.83 6.21 -21.06
N GLY A 45 26.50 6.26 -21.22
CA GLY A 45 25.76 5.55 -22.27
C GLY A 45 25.16 4.21 -21.80
N ALA A 46 23.91 3.95 -22.22
CA ALA A 46 23.17 2.74 -21.86
C ALA A 46 23.45 1.54 -22.79
N PHE A 47 23.44 1.77 -24.11
CA PHE A 47 23.54 0.70 -25.12
C PHE A 47 24.95 0.56 -25.72
N ARG A 48 25.74 1.62 -25.65
CA ARG A 48 27.15 1.67 -26.06
C ARG A 48 27.93 2.37 -24.95
N PRO A 49 28.26 1.65 -23.87
CA PRO A 49 28.94 2.23 -22.73
C PRO A 49 30.34 2.71 -23.13
N ILE A 50 30.67 3.93 -22.71
CA ILE A 50 31.96 4.57 -22.90
C ILE A 50 32.49 4.94 -21.52
N VAL A 51 33.70 4.50 -21.21
CA VAL A 51 34.43 4.92 -20.00
C VAL A 51 35.32 6.08 -20.39
N VAL A 52 35.12 7.23 -19.76
CA VAL A 52 35.91 8.45 -19.97
C VAL A 52 36.92 8.57 -18.85
N LEU A 53 38.21 8.64 -19.20
CA LEU A 53 39.31 8.83 -18.25
C LEU A 53 39.88 10.26 -18.37
N PRO A 54 40.18 10.93 -17.25
CA PRO A 54 40.80 12.24 -17.29
C PRO A 54 42.29 12.13 -17.64
N HIS A 55 42.80 13.10 -18.39
CA HIS A 55 44.23 13.10 -18.78
C HIS A 55 45.19 13.17 -17.59
N SER A 56 44.76 13.72 -16.46
CA SER A 56 45.53 13.75 -15.22
C SER A 56 45.88 12.34 -14.74
N LEU A 57 44.90 11.44 -14.75
CA LEU A 57 45.06 10.03 -14.35
C LEU A 57 46.09 9.27 -15.20
N LEU A 58 46.22 9.61 -16.47
CA LEU A 58 47.17 8.93 -17.35
C LEU A 58 48.63 9.27 -17.00
N LYS A 59 48.86 10.43 -16.39
CA LYS A 59 50.22 10.97 -16.12
C LYS A 59 50.69 10.70 -14.70
N THR A 60 49.80 10.80 -13.70
CA THR A 60 50.19 10.85 -12.28
C THR A 60 50.08 9.52 -11.57
N THR A 61 49.50 8.51 -12.21
CA THR A 61 48.94 7.35 -11.52
C THR A 61 49.66 6.07 -11.94
N SER A 62 49.93 5.20 -10.97
CA SER A 62 50.55 3.88 -11.13
C SER A 62 49.61 2.89 -11.85
N ASP A 63 50.15 1.75 -12.31
CA ASP A 63 49.34 0.75 -13.01
C ASP A 63 48.25 0.17 -12.12
N ASP A 64 48.54 -0.01 -10.82
CA ASP A 64 47.59 -0.54 -9.85
C ASP A 64 46.43 0.42 -9.61
N GLU A 65 46.72 1.71 -9.44
CA GLU A 65 45.67 2.74 -9.32
C GLU A 65 44.87 2.89 -10.61
N LEU A 66 45.50 2.72 -11.79
CA LEU A 66 44.81 2.72 -13.08
C LEU A 66 43.88 1.50 -13.22
N ARG A 67 44.33 0.32 -12.78
CA ARG A 67 43.50 -0.90 -12.71
C ARG A 67 42.32 -0.72 -11.77
N VAL A 68 42.50 -0.06 -10.62
CA VAL A 68 41.41 0.26 -9.69
C VAL A 68 40.38 1.17 -10.38
N ALA A 69 40.82 2.29 -10.96
CA ALA A 69 39.93 3.24 -11.60
C ALA A 69 39.16 2.63 -12.79
N ILE A 70 39.88 1.97 -13.70
CA ILE A 70 39.26 1.35 -14.89
C ILE A 70 38.39 0.15 -14.50
N GLY A 71 38.88 -0.70 -13.59
CA GLY A 71 38.13 -1.87 -13.12
C GLY A 71 36.81 -1.48 -12.45
N HIS A 72 36.80 -0.40 -11.68
CA HIS A 72 35.58 0.12 -11.06
C HIS A 72 34.56 0.60 -12.10
N GLU A 73 34.99 1.42 -13.07
CA GLU A 73 34.10 1.89 -14.13
C GLU A 73 33.58 0.74 -15.01
N LEU A 74 34.43 -0.23 -15.34
CA LEU A 74 34.00 -1.42 -16.07
C LEU A 74 33.01 -2.27 -15.26
N ALA A 75 33.12 -2.31 -13.93
CA ALA A 75 32.16 -2.99 -13.09
C ALA A 75 30.77 -2.34 -13.18
N HIS A 76 30.67 -1.00 -13.18
CA HIS A 76 29.41 -0.30 -13.42
C HIS A 76 28.78 -0.66 -14.77
N VAL A 77 29.61 -0.74 -15.81
CA VAL A 77 29.15 -1.14 -17.14
C VAL A 77 28.64 -2.57 -17.16
N TYR A 78 29.43 -3.52 -16.64
CA TYR A 78 29.07 -4.93 -16.61
C TYR A 78 27.77 -5.18 -15.84
N ARG A 79 27.57 -4.44 -14.75
CA ARG A 79 26.36 -4.51 -13.91
C ARG A 79 25.17 -3.74 -14.48
N HIS A 80 25.34 -3.03 -15.59
CA HIS A 80 24.31 -2.21 -16.23
C HIS A 80 23.73 -1.15 -15.28
N ASP A 81 24.57 -0.62 -14.38
CA ASP A 81 24.14 0.25 -13.29
C ASP A 81 23.43 1.52 -13.79
N TYR A 82 23.86 2.04 -14.95
CA TYR A 82 23.21 3.19 -15.58
C TYR A 82 21.75 2.88 -15.99
N LEU A 83 21.49 1.71 -16.58
CA LEU A 83 20.15 1.30 -16.99
C LEU A 83 19.26 1.02 -15.77
N LEU A 84 19.82 0.33 -14.77
CA LEU A 84 19.12 0.06 -13.51
C LEU A 84 18.77 1.36 -12.78
N ASN A 85 19.66 2.35 -12.78
CA ASN A 85 19.38 3.67 -12.20
C ASN A 85 18.20 4.36 -12.89
N ILE A 86 18.12 4.32 -14.23
CA ILE A 86 16.97 4.86 -14.97
C ILE A 86 15.69 4.12 -14.57
N LEU A 87 15.73 2.79 -14.51
CA LEU A 87 14.58 1.99 -14.09
C LEU A 87 14.14 2.33 -12.66
N TYR A 88 15.07 2.44 -11.72
CA TYR A 88 14.78 2.81 -10.34
C TYR A 88 14.18 4.21 -10.24
N GLU A 89 14.70 5.17 -11.02
CA GLU A 89 14.11 6.50 -11.08
C GLU A 89 12.67 6.43 -11.56
N LEU A 90 12.40 5.78 -12.69
CA LEU A 90 11.05 5.63 -13.26
C LEU A 90 10.08 4.95 -12.29
N VAL A 91 10.50 3.87 -11.62
CA VAL A 91 9.68 3.15 -10.63
C VAL A 91 9.45 4.00 -9.37
N SER A 92 10.42 4.84 -9.00
CA SER A 92 10.33 5.70 -7.83
C SER A 92 9.51 6.96 -8.04
N LEU A 93 9.32 7.43 -9.27
CA LEU A 93 8.56 8.65 -9.60
C LEU A 93 7.21 8.79 -8.86
N PRO A 94 6.31 7.78 -8.85
CA PRO A 94 5.01 7.91 -8.18
C PRO A 94 5.13 8.04 -6.65
N VAL A 95 6.24 7.60 -6.06
CA VAL A 95 6.47 7.54 -4.61
C VAL A 95 7.67 8.37 -4.16
N ALA A 96 8.15 9.28 -5.02
CA ALA A 96 9.40 10.00 -4.82
C ALA A 96 9.39 10.92 -3.60
N PHE A 97 8.21 11.35 -3.15
CA PHE A 97 8.03 12.18 -1.95
C PHE A 97 8.14 11.39 -0.64
N HIS A 98 8.14 10.05 -0.69
CA HIS A 98 8.11 9.23 0.52
C HIS A 98 9.51 9.10 1.15
N PRO A 99 9.69 9.38 2.45
CA PRO A 99 10.99 9.36 3.10
C PRO A 99 11.69 7.99 3.03
N CYS A 100 10.93 6.89 3.10
CA CYS A 100 11.50 5.54 2.94
C CYS A 100 12.10 5.30 1.54
N VAL A 101 11.57 5.93 0.49
CA VAL A 101 12.11 5.78 -0.87
C VAL A 101 13.44 6.53 -0.97
N LEU A 102 13.53 7.72 -0.39
CA LEU A 102 14.78 8.48 -0.30
C LEU A 102 15.85 7.70 0.49
N TRP A 103 15.48 7.07 1.60
CA TRP A 103 16.38 6.20 2.35
C TRP A 103 16.82 4.97 1.55
N MET A 104 15.88 4.31 0.87
CA MET A 104 16.16 3.13 0.05
C MET A 104 17.08 3.46 -1.12
N LYS A 105 16.89 4.60 -1.79
CA LYS A 105 17.79 5.09 -2.86
C LYS A 105 19.24 5.19 -2.35
N ARG A 106 19.44 5.80 -1.18
CA ARG A 106 20.77 5.89 -0.55
C ARG A 106 21.39 4.52 -0.25
N GLN A 107 20.58 3.55 0.19
CA GLN A 107 21.07 2.18 0.43
C GLN A 107 21.42 1.45 -0.87
N ILE A 108 20.64 1.66 -1.94
CA ILE A 108 20.92 1.09 -3.26
C ILE A 108 22.23 1.66 -3.80
N GLU A 109 22.42 2.98 -3.73
CA GLU A 109 23.65 3.66 -4.14
C GLU A 109 24.85 3.09 -3.38
N LYS A 110 24.78 3.01 -2.05
CA LYS A 110 25.85 2.46 -1.22
C LYS A 110 26.18 1.00 -1.58
N ASN A 111 25.16 0.15 -1.71
CA ASN A 111 25.37 -1.26 -2.08
C ASN A 111 25.94 -1.40 -3.49
N ARG A 112 25.61 -0.49 -4.41
CA ARG A 112 26.14 -0.47 -5.77
C ARG A 112 27.64 -0.22 -5.77
N GLU A 113 28.11 0.80 -5.06
CA GLU A 113 29.53 1.14 -4.98
C GLU A 113 30.34 -0.01 -4.35
N THR A 114 29.86 -0.59 -3.24
CA THR A 114 30.51 -1.75 -2.60
C THR A 114 30.59 -2.95 -3.55
N ALA A 115 29.51 -3.24 -4.30
CA ALA A 115 29.51 -4.34 -5.26
C ALA A 115 30.47 -4.10 -6.43
N CYS A 116 30.63 -2.85 -6.87
CA CYS A 116 31.59 -2.48 -7.90
C CYS A 116 33.03 -2.61 -7.39
N ASP A 117 33.31 -2.19 -6.15
CA ASP A 117 34.63 -2.35 -5.54
C ASP A 117 35.06 -3.81 -5.42
N GLU A 118 34.16 -4.69 -5.00
CA GLU A 118 34.48 -6.12 -4.90
C GLU A 118 34.76 -6.77 -6.26
N MET A 119 34.07 -6.31 -7.30
CA MET A 119 34.35 -6.76 -8.66
C MET A 119 35.70 -6.21 -9.13
N ALA A 120 35.95 -4.92 -8.94
CA ALA A 120 37.18 -4.25 -9.33
C ALA A 120 38.40 -4.78 -8.56
N ALA A 121 38.23 -5.20 -7.31
CA ALA A 121 39.30 -5.82 -6.50
C ALA A 121 39.85 -7.11 -7.14
N ARG A 122 39.10 -7.77 -8.03
CA ARG A 122 39.59 -8.92 -8.81
C ARG A 122 40.72 -8.50 -9.77
N CYS A 123 40.73 -7.25 -10.24
CA CYS A 123 41.74 -6.70 -11.15
C CYS A 123 43.14 -6.55 -10.53
N LEU A 124 43.25 -6.52 -9.19
CA LEU A 124 44.53 -6.41 -8.48
C LEU A 124 44.91 -7.69 -7.72
N GLU A 125 44.06 -8.73 -7.74
CA GLU A 125 44.23 -10.00 -7.01
C GLU A 125 44.53 -9.84 -5.49
N SER A 126 44.33 -8.65 -4.93
CA SER A 126 44.65 -8.30 -3.54
C SER A 126 43.68 -7.23 -3.02
N PRO A 127 42.81 -7.56 -2.04
CA PRO A 127 41.90 -6.58 -1.42
C PRO A 127 42.63 -5.43 -0.73
N THR A 128 43.78 -5.72 -0.11
CA THR A 128 44.60 -4.70 0.56
C THR A 128 45.35 -3.82 -0.43
N GLY A 129 45.80 -4.39 -1.55
CA GLY A 129 46.36 -3.65 -2.69
C GLY A 129 45.34 -2.69 -3.29
N TYR A 130 44.12 -3.19 -3.52
CA TYR A 130 42.99 -2.39 -3.97
C TYR A 130 42.67 -1.22 -3.03
N ALA A 131 42.51 -1.50 -1.73
CA ALA A 131 42.22 -0.45 -0.75
C ALA A 131 43.29 0.66 -0.74
N ARG A 132 44.58 0.28 -0.79
CA ARG A 132 45.69 1.25 -0.84
C ARG A 132 45.67 2.10 -2.11
N ALA A 133 45.49 1.46 -3.25
CA ALA A 133 45.41 2.15 -4.54
C ALA A 133 44.20 3.08 -4.62
N LEU A 134 43.04 2.65 -4.12
CA LEU A 134 41.84 3.48 -4.02
C LEU A 134 42.05 4.70 -3.12
N MET A 135 42.68 4.54 -1.95
CA MET A 135 43.01 5.66 -1.07
C MET A 135 43.98 6.66 -1.71
N SER A 136 44.96 6.16 -2.45
CA SER A 136 45.93 7.01 -3.15
C SER A 136 45.26 7.80 -4.28
N LEU A 137 44.38 7.14 -5.06
CA LEU A 137 43.56 7.75 -6.09
C LEU A 137 42.66 8.87 -5.54
N ALA A 138 41.99 8.62 -4.41
CA ALA A 138 41.11 9.58 -3.75
C ALA A 138 41.86 10.82 -3.20
N ARG A 139 43.14 10.66 -2.84
CA ARG A 139 44.01 11.79 -2.43
C ARG A 139 44.56 12.58 -3.61
N ALA A 140 44.81 11.91 -4.74
CA ALA A 140 45.43 12.51 -5.92
C ALA A 140 44.43 13.35 -6.75
N LEU A 141 43.14 13.02 -6.70
CA LEU A 141 42.11 13.70 -7.48
C LEU A 141 41.46 14.88 -6.71
N PRO A 142 41.10 15.97 -7.39
CA PRO A 142 40.41 17.10 -6.76
C PRO A 142 39.05 16.66 -6.21
N GLN A 143 38.77 17.00 -4.95
CA GLN A 143 37.45 16.81 -4.35
C GLN A 143 36.47 17.81 -4.99
N PRO A 144 35.31 17.37 -5.51
CA PRO A 144 34.33 18.30 -6.05
C PRO A 144 33.78 19.21 -4.93
N PRO A 145 33.46 20.47 -5.23
CA PRO A 145 32.87 21.38 -4.25
C PRO A 145 31.51 20.84 -3.74
N VAL A 146 31.26 21.01 -2.44
CA VAL A 146 30.10 20.51 -1.67
C VAL A 146 28.73 20.76 -2.34
N ALA A 147 28.61 21.79 -3.19
CA ALA A 147 27.39 22.14 -3.90
C ALA A 147 26.94 21.13 -5.00
N THR A 148 27.82 20.26 -5.48
CA THR A 148 27.49 19.22 -6.48
C THR A 148 27.23 17.83 -5.87
N MET A 149 27.19 17.72 -4.54
CA MET A 149 26.97 16.45 -3.81
C MET A 149 25.52 15.96 -3.84
N ALA A 150 24.58 16.80 -4.29
CA ALA A 150 23.23 16.36 -4.59
C ALA A 150 23.18 15.90 -6.06
N SER A 151 23.11 14.58 -6.26
CA SER A 151 22.57 14.00 -7.50
C SER A 151 23.47 14.03 -8.74
N SER A 152 24.79 13.88 -8.61
CA SER A 152 25.60 13.50 -9.78
C SER A 152 25.83 11.98 -9.79
N PRO A 153 25.39 11.25 -10.83
CA PRO A 153 25.77 9.84 -11.05
C PRO A 153 27.25 9.69 -11.44
N ALA A 154 28.02 10.78 -11.45
CA ALA A 154 29.46 10.80 -11.63
C ALA A 154 30.14 10.33 -10.33
N LEU A 155 30.25 9.00 -10.22
CA LEU A 155 30.94 8.16 -9.23
C LEU A 155 30.65 8.37 -7.74
N GLY A 156 30.20 7.29 -7.10
CA GLY A 156 30.37 7.10 -5.66
C GLY A 156 31.79 6.64 -5.25
N VAL A 157 32.71 6.44 -6.21
CA VAL A 157 34.15 6.21 -5.95
C VAL A 157 34.77 7.32 -5.10
N PHE A 158 34.31 8.56 -5.28
CA PHE A 158 34.95 9.77 -4.77
C PHE A 158 34.14 10.54 -3.73
N ASP A 159 33.05 9.95 -3.23
CA ASP A 159 32.31 10.55 -2.13
C ASP A 159 33.07 10.28 -0.82
N GLY A 160 33.89 11.26 -0.40
CA GLY A 160 34.86 11.12 0.68
C GLY A 160 34.28 10.63 2.01
N ASN A 161 32.98 10.84 2.25
CA ASN A 161 32.28 10.41 3.45
C ASN A 161 31.98 8.89 3.49
N ASN A 162 32.10 8.17 2.37
CA ASN A 162 31.80 6.73 2.28
C ASN A 162 33.06 5.87 1.97
N LEU A 163 34.22 6.50 1.77
CA LEU A 163 35.45 5.77 1.40
C LEU A 163 35.92 4.83 2.52
N GLU A 164 35.90 5.28 3.77
CA GLU A 164 36.29 4.46 4.93
C GLU A 164 35.40 3.22 5.05
N GLU A 165 34.09 3.42 4.94
CA GLU A 165 33.11 2.34 5.04
C GLU A 165 33.28 1.32 3.91
N ARG A 166 33.52 1.76 2.67
CA ARG A 166 33.79 0.88 1.53
C ARG A 166 35.05 0.05 1.73
N ILE A 167 36.13 0.67 2.24
CA ILE A 167 37.38 -0.03 2.56
C ILE A 167 37.15 -1.07 3.66
N MET A 168 36.45 -0.71 4.73
CA MET A 168 36.11 -1.66 5.80
C MET A 168 35.29 -2.82 5.25
N GLN A 169 34.24 -2.56 4.46
CA GLN A 169 33.40 -3.61 3.87
C GLN A 169 34.16 -4.51 2.90
N LEU A 170 35.14 -3.98 2.15
CA LEU A 170 35.96 -4.78 1.25
C LEU A 170 36.94 -5.70 2.01
N LEU A 171 37.45 -5.22 3.14
CA LEU A 171 38.39 -5.97 3.98
C LEU A 171 37.68 -6.96 4.90
N ASP A 172 36.48 -6.62 5.37
CA ASP A 172 35.65 -7.47 6.21
C ASP A 172 34.83 -8.45 5.37
N LYS A 173 35.08 -9.75 5.57
CA LYS A 173 34.23 -10.80 5.01
C LYS A 173 32.91 -10.89 5.78
N THR A 174 32.04 -9.91 5.58
CA THR A 174 30.70 -9.95 6.18
C THR A 174 29.91 -11.13 5.59
N PRO A 175 29.24 -11.95 6.43
CA PRO A 175 28.49 -13.09 5.95
C PRO A 175 27.28 -12.61 5.14
N ARG A 176 27.21 -13.02 3.87
CA ARG A 176 26.08 -12.70 2.99
C ARG A 176 25.02 -13.78 3.08
N LEU A 177 23.75 -13.34 3.00
CA LEU A 177 22.65 -14.27 2.79
C LEU A 177 22.90 -15.06 1.51
N SER A 178 22.75 -16.39 1.59
CA SER A 178 22.82 -17.23 0.40
C SER A 178 21.73 -16.83 -0.60
N ALA A 179 21.96 -17.02 -1.90
CA ALA A 179 20.97 -16.71 -2.94
C ALA A 179 19.61 -17.40 -2.68
N ARG A 180 19.62 -18.58 -2.06
CA ARG A 180 18.41 -19.31 -1.65
C ARG A 180 17.68 -18.61 -0.49
N ALA A 181 18.42 -18.15 0.52
CA ALA A 181 17.84 -17.40 1.63
C ALA A 181 17.26 -16.06 1.17
N ALA A 182 17.98 -15.33 0.31
CA ALA A 182 17.47 -14.11 -0.30
C ALA A 182 16.19 -14.38 -1.12
N GLY A 183 16.19 -15.43 -1.96
CA GLY A 183 15.02 -15.83 -2.73
C GLY A 183 13.81 -16.18 -1.86
N ALA A 184 14.02 -16.89 -0.75
CA ALA A 184 12.96 -17.21 0.21
C ALA A 184 12.38 -15.95 0.89
N VAL A 185 13.23 -14.99 1.26
CA VAL A 185 12.80 -13.70 1.82
C VAL A 185 11.97 -12.93 0.78
N PHE A 186 12.44 -12.83 -0.46
CA PHE A 186 11.68 -12.17 -1.54
C PHE A 186 10.33 -12.84 -1.79
N ALA A 187 10.29 -14.18 -1.85
CA ALA A 187 9.06 -14.93 -2.04
C ALA A 187 8.07 -14.71 -0.90
N PHE A 188 8.54 -14.70 0.35
CA PHE A 188 7.71 -14.45 1.52
C PHE A 188 7.17 -13.01 1.54
N SER A 189 8.02 -12.01 1.29
CA SER A 189 7.59 -10.61 1.20
C SER A 189 6.59 -10.38 0.07
N PHE A 190 6.80 -11.00 -1.10
CA PHE A 190 5.87 -10.94 -2.22
C PHE A 190 4.54 -11.60 -1.88
N LEU A 191 4.54 -12.78 -1.25
CA LEU A 191 3.33 -13.47 -0.81
C LEU A 191 2.53 -12.60 0.18
N LEU A 192 3.23 -11.95 1.11
CA LEU A 192 2.61 -11.10 2.14
C LEU A 192 1.98 -9.85 1.51
N LEU A 193 2.70 -9.20 0.59
CA LEU A 193 2.16 -8.07 -0.19
C LEU A 193 0.99 -8.49 -1.08
N PHE A 194 1.09 -9.65 -1.73
CA PHE A 194 0.00 -10.18 -2.55
C PHE A 194 -1.24 -10.47 -1.70
N ALA A 195 -1.07 -11.08 -0.53
CA ALA A 195 -2.17 -11.34 0.40
C ALA A 195 -2.84 -10.04 0.88
N THR A 196 -2.07 -9.00 1.23
CA THR A 196 -2.64 -7.70 1.65
C THR A 196 -3.35 -7.00 0.49
N CYS A 197 -2.83 -7.06 -0.74
CA CYS A 197 -3.51 -6.56 -1.92
C CYS A 197 -4.82 -7.31 -2.21
N VAL A 198 -4.86 -8.65 -2.06
CA VAL A 198 -6.08 -9.46 -2.26
C VAL A 198 -7.14 -9.13 -1.20
N VAL A 199 -6.75 -8.97 0.07
CA VAL A 199 -7.67 -8.56 1.14
C VAL A 199 -8.18 -7.14 0.87
N GLY A 200 -7.30 -6.19 0.54
CA GLY A 200 -7.69 -4.82 0.19
C GLY A 200 -8.62 -4.76 -1.03
N TYR A 201 -8.37 -5.58 -2.04
CA TYR A 201 -9.24 -5.71 -3.20
C TYR A 201 -10.61 -6.31 -2.85
N SER A 202 -10.64 -7.30 -1.93
CA SER A 202 -11.90 -7.88 -1.45
C SER A 202 -12.73 -6.88 -0.65
N PHE A 203 -12.09 -5.99 0.12
CA PHE A 203 -12.78 -4.88 0.78
C PHE A 203 -13.24 -3.79 -0.19
N ALA A 204 -12.50 -3.51 -1.26
CA ALA A 204 -12.88 -2.53 -2.29
C ALA A 204 -13.97 -3.04 -3.25
N LEU A 205 -13.99 -4.35 -3.52
CA LEU A 205 -15.04 -5.06 -4.27
C LEU A 205 -16.13 -5.64 -3.38
N THR A 206 -16.08 -5.40 -2.08
CA THR A 206 -17.32 -5.35 -1.31
C THR A 206 -17.85 -3.95 -1.59
N PRO A 207 -18.66 -3.71 -2.65
CA PRO A 207 -19.60 -2.60 -2.53
C PRO A 207 -20.22 -2.82 -1.16
N GLY A 208 -20.29 -1.75 -0.35
CA GLY A 208 -21.03 -1.81 0.90
C GLY A 208 -22.24 -2.69 0.63
N GLN A 209 -22.42 -3.74 1.42
CA GLN A 209 -23.64 -4.51 1.36
C GLN A 209 -24.75 -3.50 1.68
N ASP A 210 -25.16 -2.74 0.66
CA ASP A 210 -26.49 -2.24 0.52
C ASP A 210 -27.31 -3.48 0.79
N ALA A 211 -28.03 -3.41 1.90
CA ALA A 211 -28.79 -4.46 2.52
C ALA A 211 -29.94 -4.86 1.59
N SER A 212 -29.59 -5.43 0.43
CA SER A 212 -30.44 -5.51 -0.76
C SER A 212 -29.97 -6.64 -1.67
N GLN A 213 -29.60 -7.79 -1.09
CA GLN A 213 -29.67 -9.11 -1.77
C GLN A 213 -29.44 -10.26 -0.78
N SER A 214 -30.14 -10.21 0.35
CA SER A 214 -30.65 -11.43 0.98
C SER A 214 -32.12 -11.18 1.31
N SER A 215 -32.89 -10.76 0.31
CA SER A 215 -34.33 -10.97 0.35
C SER A 215 -34.50 -12.47 0.24
N ALA A 216 -34.60 -13.11 1.41
CA ALA A 216 -35.27 -14.38 1.55
C ALA A 216 -36.54 -14.32 0.68
N ALA A 217 -36.56 -15.12 -0.37
CA ALA A 217 -37.75 -15.35 -1.17
C ALA A 217 -38.85 -15.86 -0.22
N GLY A 218 -39.67 -14.94 0.31
CA GLY A 218 -40.69 -15.26 1.30
C GLY A 218 -40.99 -14.19 2.36
N GLN A 219 -40.16 -13.15 2.57
CA GLN A 219 -40.50 -12.09 3.53
C GLN A 219 -41.38 -10.99 2.91
N PRO A 220 -42.53 -10.64 3.53
CA PRO A 220 -43.39 -9.57 3.03
C PRO A 220 -42.75 -8.20 3.23
N ASN A 221 -42.77 -7.35 2.21
CA ASN A 221 -42.36 -5.94 2.35
C ASN A 221 -43.38 -5.20 3.22
N LEU A 222 -42.95 -4.74 4.40
CA LEU A 222 -43.81 -4.07 5.39
C LEU A 222 -43.85 -2.55 5.24
N SER A 223 -42.99 -1.97 4.40
CA SER A 223 -42.82 -0.52 4.28
C SER A 223 -44.08 0.15 3.77
N GLY A 224 -44.65 1.09 4.54
CA GLY A 224 -45.87 1.79 4.15
C GLY A 224 -46.72 2.22 5.34
N VAL A 225 -47.87 2.78 5.01
CA VAL A 225 -48.87 3.21 5.97
C VAL A 225 -49.98 2.16 6.01
N TRP A 226 -50.30 1.72 7.22
CA TRP A 226 -51.31 0.73 7.54
C TRP A 226 -52.34 1.39 8.45
N THR A 227 -53.60 1.27 8.08
CA THR A 227 -54.70 1.85 8.86
C THR A 227 -55.79 0.81 9.04
N GLY A 228 -56.43 0.81 10.19
CA GLY A 228 -57.54 -0.09 10.43
C GLY A 228 -58.20 0.10 11.77
N ARG A 229 -58.92 -0.94 12.19
CA ARG A 229 -59.73 -0.90 13.40
C ARG A 229 -59.16 -1.84 14.46
N LEU A 230 -59.33 -1.41 15.69
CA LEU A 230 -59.01 -2.15 16.90
C LEU A 230 -60.32 -2.41 17.63
N GLU A 231 -60.55 -3.66 18.02
CA GLU A 231 -61.68 -4.08 18.84
C GLU A 231 -61.18 -4.49 20.21
N GLU A 232 -61.58 -3.74 21.23
CA GLU A 232 -61.23 -3.98 22.62
C GLU A 232 -62.37 -4.70 23.33
N LYS A 233 -62.08 -5.84 23.97
CA LYS A 233 -63.09 -6.54 24.76
C LYS A 233 -63.04 -6.03 26.19
N LEU A 234 -64.05 -5.26 26.60
CA LEU A 234 -64.12 -4.74 27.95
C LEU A 234 -64.54 -5.83 28.95
N PRO A 235 -64.15 -5.70 30.25
CA PRO A 235 -64.51 -6.66 31.29
C PRO A 235 -66.02 -6.86 31.51
N ASP A 236 -66.85 -5.90 31.09
CA ASP A 236 -68.30 -5.93 31.20
C ASP A 236 -69.01 -6.59 29.99
N GLY A 237 -68.24 -7.16 29.06
CA GLY A 237 -68.74 -7.81 27.85
C GLY A 237 -69.06 -6.86 26.70
N ARG A 238 -68.88 -5.54 26.86
CA ARG A 238 -68.98 -4.59 25.76
C ARG A 238 -67.73 -4.64 24.88
N VAL A 239 -67.91 -4.34 23.60
CA VAL A 239 -66.81 -4.21 22.64
C VAL A 239 -66.58 -2.72 22.38
N GLY A 240 -65.37 -2.25 22.69
CA GLY A 240 -64.89 -0.94 22.32
C GLY A 240 -64.32 -0.97 20.91
N HIS A 241 -64.57 0.07 20.13
CA HIS A 241 -64.00 0.24 18.79
C HIS A 241 -63.02 1.41 18.79
N GLY A 242 -61.81 1.18 18.31
CA GLY A 242 -60.75 2.18 18.13
C GLY A 242 -60.19 2.16 16.71
N SER A 243 -59.41 3.19 16.37
CA SER A 243 -58.60 3.23 15.15
C SER A 243 -57.15 2.90 15.47
N LEU A 244 -56.43 2.39 14.47
CA LEU A 244 -54.99 2.19 14.58
C LEU A 244 -54.33 2.66 13.30
N TYR A 245 -53.36 3.55 13.46
CA TYR A 245 -52.46 4.05 12.45
C TYR A 245 -51.05 3.50 12.71
N LEU A 246 -50.47 2.85 11.70
CA LEU A 246 -49.16 2.23 11.79
C LEU A 246 -48.37 2.61 10.53
N ARG A 247 -47.20 3.23 10.70
CA ARG A 247 -46.28 3.50 9.60
C ARG A 247 -44.98 2.75 9.85
N LEU A 248 -44.65 1.84 8.94
CA LEU A 248 -43.43 1.02 9.01
C LEU A 248 -42.50 1.40 7.86
N GLN A 249 -41.20 1.32 8.12
CA GLN A 249 -40.13 1.43 7.15
C GLN A 249 -39.17 0.26 7.37
N GLN A 250 -38.98 -0.55 6.33
CA GLN A 250 -38.11 -1.71 6.35
C GLN A 250 -36.85 -1.41 5.52
N SER A 251 -35.68 -1.54 6.13
CA SER A 251 -34.38 -1.39 5.50
C SER A 251 -33.55 -2.65 5.79
N GLY A 252 -33.55 -3.59 4.85
CA GLY A 252 -33.00 -4.93 5.07
C GLY A 252 -33.78 -5.67 6.17
N ASP A 253 -33.08 -6.09 7.22
CA ASP A 253 -33.64 -6.83 8.37
C ASP A 253 -34.14 -5.90 9.49
N GLN A 254 -33.87 -4.58 9.39
CA GLN A 254 -34.37 -3.61 10.36
C GLN A 254 -35.72 -3.05 9.95
N ILE A 255 -36.66 -3.07 10.89
CA ILE A 255 -37.99 -2.48 10.76
C ILE A 255 -38.11 -1.39 11.81
N THR A 256 -38.30 -0.16 11.36
CA THR A 256 -38.61 0.98 12.22
C THR A 256 -39.99 1.51 11.90
N GLY A 257 -40.62 2.20 12.85
CA GLY A 257 -41.94 2.72 12.61
C GLY A 257 -42.55 3.47 13.77
N ILE A 258 -43.73 3.98 13.52
CA ILE A 258 -44.57 4.67 14.50
C ILE A 258 -45.97 4.07 14.50
N VAL A 259 -46.58 3.97 15.67
CA VAL A 259 -47.92 3.45 15.87
C VAL A 259 -48.73 4.42 16.73
N GLY A 260 -50.00 4.61 16.42
CA GLY A 260 -50.86 5.57 17.09
C GLY A 260 -52.33 5.39 16.76
N ASP A 261 -53.20 6.13 17.45
CA ASP A 261 -54.64 6.13 17.13
C ASP A 261 -54.90 6.96 15.84
N THR A 262 -54.13 8.05 15.67
CA THR A 262 -54.18 8.94 14.52
C THR A 262 -52.77 9.29 14.04
N GLN A 263 -52.66 9.94 12.88
CA GLN A 263 -51.38 10.43 12.33
C GLN A 263 -50.66 11.42 13.26
N THR A 264 -51.37 12.07 14.17
CA THR A 264 -50.85 13.11 15.07
C THR A 264 -50.49 12.60 16.46
N THR A 265 -51.00 11.43 16.86
CA THR A 265 -50.80 10.86 18.19
C THR A 265 -50.13 9.51 18.04
N THR A 266 -48.82 9.53 17.83
CA THR A 266 -48.03 8.33 17.53
C THR A 266 -46.86 8.17 18.51
N SER A 267 -46.53 6.91 18.78
CA SER A 267 -45.37 6.49 19.57
C SER A 267 -44.43 5.64 18.71
N PRO A 268 -43.12 5.65 19.00
CA PRO A 268 -42.17 4.80 18.30
C PRO A 268 -42.48 3.33 18.58
N VAL A 269 -42.30 2.52 17.56
CA VAL A 269 -42.37 1.07 17.68
C VAL A 269 -41.03 0.54 18.20
N GLU A 270 -41.08 -0.28 19.24
CA GLU A 270 -39.93 -0.87 19.94
C GLU A 270 -40.01 -2.40 19.94
N ASN A 271 -38.87 -3.08 20.11
CA ASN A 271 -38.79 -4.55 20.17
C ASN A 271 -39.45 -5.26 18.96
N VAL A 272 -39.18 -4.75 17.74
CA VAL A 272 -39.74 -5.33 16.51
C VAL A 272 -39.04 -6.64 16.18
N ILE A 273 -39.83 -7.69 16.00
CA ILE A 273 -39.37 -9.02 15.60
C ILE A 273 -40.25 -9.48 14.43
N LEU A 274 -39.62 -9.81 13.30
CA LEU A 274 -40.29 -10.41 12.14
C LEU A 274 -39.84 -11.86 11.97
N SER A 275 -40.77 -12.80 12.11
CA SER A 275 -40.54 -14.23 11.87
C SER A 275 -41.47 -14.72 10.76
N GLY A 276 -40.95 -14.84 9.54
CA GLY A 276 -41.76 -15.16 8.36
C GLY A 276 -42.79 -14.08 8.06
N SER A 277 -44.09 -14.41 8.17
CA SER A 277 -45.21 -13.48 8.05
C SER A 277 -45.70 -12.92 9.39
N HIS A 278 -45.07 -13.28 10.51
CA HIS A 278 -45.50 -12.89 11.84
C HIS A 278 -44.66 -11.72 12.36
N LEU A 279 -45.31 -10.57 12.58
CA LEU A 279 -44.73 -9.33 13.06
C LEU A 279 -45.13 -9.12 14.53
N LYS A 280 -44.15 -9.04 15.41
CA LYS A 280 -44.34 -8.71 16.83
C LYS A 280 -43.64 -7.41 17.17
N PHE A 281 -44.30 -6.53 17.90
CA PHE A 281 -43.69 -5.29 18.39
C PHE A 281 -44.37 -4.76 19.64
N SER A 282 -43.72 -3.81 20.30
CA SER A 282 -44.25 -3.07 21.45
C SER A 282 -44.26 -1.57 21.20
N ALA A 283 -45.16 -0.84 21.85
CA ALA A 283 -45.16 0.62 21.82
C ALA A 283 -45.75 1.21 23.11
N GLY A 284 -45.11 2.25 23.64
CA GLY A 284 -45.62 2.98 24.80
C GLY A 284 -46.56 4.10 24.36
N ALA A 285 -47.83 4.03 24.73
CA ALA A 285 -48.78 5.13 24.53
C ALA A 285 -48.84 6.02 25.79
N PRO A 286 -48.88 7.36 25.64
CA PRO A 286 -49.19 8.26 26.74
C PRO A 286 -50.67 8.07 27.11
N GLY A 287 -50.96 7.09 27.96
CA GLY A 287 -52.29 6.90 28.52
C GLY A 287 -52.67 8.13 29.34
N GLY A 288 -53.93 8.55 29.25
CA GLY A 288 -54.42 9.83 29.78
C GLY A 288 -54.33 9.97 31.31
N PRO A 289 -55.38 10.39 32.03
CA PRO A 289 -55.28 10.68 33.47
C PRO A 289 -54.87 9.48 34.35
N LYS A 290 -54.86 8.26 33.80
CA LYS A 290 -54.48 7.02 34.48
C LYS A 290 -53.03 6.58 34.22
N GLY A 291 -52.23 7.33 33.46
CA GLY A 291 -50.82 7.02 33.20
C GLY A 291 -50.56 6.15 31.97
N PRO A 292 -49.28 5.90 31.63
CA PRO A 292 -48.86 5.29 30.36
C PRO A 292 -49.33 3.84 30.21
N VAL A 293 -49.58 3.45 28.96
CA VAL A 293 -50.01 2.09 28.58
C VAL A 293 -48.97 1.50 27.64
N LEU A 294 -48.46 0.32 27.97
CA LEU A 294 -47.57 -0.44 27.10
C LEU A 294 -48.41 -1.39 26.24
N TRP A 295 -48.27 -1.26 24.93
CA TRP A 295 -48.91 -2.14 23.97
C TRP A 295 -47.90 -3.18 23.48
N THR A 296 -48.33 -4.43 23.36
CA THR A 296 -47.61 -5.51 22.66
C THR A 296 -48.54 -6.07 21.60
N LEU A 297 -48.15 -5.99 20.33
CA LEU A 297 -48.95 -6.42 19.19
C LEU A 297 -48.28 -7.60 18.50
N GLU A 298 -49.09 -8.58 18.10
CA GLU A 298 -48.69 -9.76 17.32
C GLU A 298 -49.60 -9.85 16.10
N LEU A 299 -49.07 -9.54 14.92
CA LEU A 299 -49.79 -9.41 13.67
C LEU A 299 -49.28 -10.41 12.63
N ASN A 300 -50.18 -11.01 11.87
CA ASN A 300 -49.86 -11.83 10.72
C ASN A 300 -50.08 -11.04 9.43
N VAL A 301 -49.06 -11.01 8.57
CA VAL A 301 -49.02 -10.20 7.36
C VAL A 301 -49.42 -11.06 6.15
N LYS A 302 -50.50 -10.69 5.47
CA LYS A 302 -51.01 -11.36 4.26
C LYS A 302 -51.20 -10.32 3.15
N GLY A 303 -50.15 -10.08 2.37
CA GLY A 303 -50.19 -9.10 1.28
C GLY A 303 -50.42 -7.68 1.81
N ASP A 304 -51.56 -7.07 1.42
CA ASP A 304 -51.96 -5.72 1.83
C ASP A 304 -52.86 -5.70 3.10
N ALA A 305 -52.98 -6.82 3.81
CA ALA A 305 -53.72 -6.92 5.07
C ALA A 305 -52.82 -7.44 6.21
N MET A 306 -53.02 -6.89 7.42
CA MET A 306 -52.44 -7.43 8.66
C MET A 306 -53.55 -7.68 9.67
N GLU A 307 -53.56 -8.87 10.26
CA GLU A 307 -54.54 -9.25 11.28
C GLU A 307 -53.85 -9.91 12.46
N GLY A 308 -54.32 -9.66 13.67
CA GLY A 308 -53.79 -10.31 14.84
C GLY A 308 -54.36 -9.78 16.13
N THR A 309 -53.61 -9.97 17.20
CA THR A 309 -54.03 -9.62 18.55
C THR A 309 -53.00 -8.73 19.20
N GLY A 310 -53.46 -7.82 20.04
CA GLY A 310 -52.62 -7.03 20.93
C GLY A 310 -52.99 -7.25 22.37
N ARG A 311 -52.04 -6.96 23.25
CA ARG A 311 -52.27 -6.81 24.69
C ARG A 311 -51.81 -5.44 25.12
N ALA A 312 -52.68 -4.72 25.80
CA ALA A 312 -52.35 -3.49 26.49
C ALA A 312 -52.13 -3.77 27.97
N PHE A 313 -51.12 -3.16 28.55
CA PHE A 313 -50.81 -3.23 29.97
C PHE A 313 -50.64 -1.84 30.55
N ARG A 314 -51.39 -1.53 31.60
CA ARG A 314 -51.27 -0.30 32.37
C ARG A 314 -50.73 -0.62 33.76
N GLY A 315 -49.50 -0.18 34.02
CA GLY A 315 -48.80 -0.49 35.27
C GLY A 315 -49.39 0.19 36.51
N THR A 316 -50.10 1.31 36.37
CA THR A 316 -50.62 2.09 37.49
C THR A 316 -51.73 1.39 38.28
N ASP A 317 -52.52 0.53 37.63
CA ASP A 317 -53.60 -0.25 38.24
C ASP A 317 -53.50 -1.75 37.94
N ASN A 318 -52.34 -2.20 37.46
CA ASN A 318 -52.04 -3.59 37.07
C ASN A 318 -53.14 -4.20 36.17
N HIS A 319 -53.67 -3.39 35.27
CA HIS A 319 -54.76 -3.76 34.39
C HIS A 319 -54.23 -4.12 33.00
N SER A 320 -54.63 -5.27 32.48
CA SER A 320 -54.34 -5.70 31.12
C SER A 320 -55.61 -6.09 30.39
N TRP A 321 -55.69 -5.75 29.11
CA TRP A 321 -56.79 -6.14 28.24
C TRP A 321 -56.25 -6.56 26.88
N ASP A 322 -56.97 -7.49 26.26
CA ASP A 322 -56.63 -8.01 24.94
C ASP A 322 -57.49 -7.30 23.88
N VAL A 323 -56.88 -7.08 22.72
CA VAL A 323 -57.49 -6.40 21.57
C VAL A 323 -57.33 -7.23 20.30
N GLU A 324 -58.33 -7.19 19.44
CA GLU A 324 -58.24 -7.74 18.09
C GLU A 324 -57.97 -6.61 17.10
N ILE A 325 -57.06 -6.84 16.14
CA ILE A 325 -56.55 -5.80 15.26
C ILE A 325 -56.66 -6.26 13.81
N LYS A 326 -57.25 -5.41 12.97
CA LYS A 326 -57.33 -5.61 11.51
C LYS A 326 -56.90 -4.33 10.81
N LEU A 327 -55.78 -4.39 10.09
CA LEU A 327 -55.17 -3.30 9.34
C LEU A 327 -55.15 -3.61 7.85
N THR A 328 -55.32 -2.57 7.05
CA THR A 328 -55.15 -2.59 5.60
C THR A 328 -54.11 -1.58 5.17
N ARG A 329 -53.29 -1.93 4.18
CA ARG A 329 -52.29 -1.03 3.61
C ARG A 329 -52.98 0.08 2.83
N ASN A 330 -52.62 1.32 3.12
CA ASN A 330 -53.04 2.46 2.31
C ASN A 330 -52.14 2.52 1.07
N LYS A 331 -52.73 2.50 -0.12
CA LYS A 331 -52.01 2.53 -1.40
C LYS A 331 -51.64 3.94 -1.80
#